data_AF-A0A6N9ENS6-F1
#
_entry.id   AF-A0A6N9ENS6-F1
#
_cell.length_a   1.000
_cell.length_b   1.000
_cell.length_c   1.000
_cell.angle_alpha   90.00
_cell.angle_beta   90.00
_cell.angle_gamma   90.00
#
_symmetry.space_group_name_H-M   'P 1'
#
loop_
_entity.id
_entity.type
_entity.pdbx_description
1 polymer ?
#
loop_
_entity_poly.entity_id
_entity_poly.type
_entity_poly.pdbx_seq_one_letter_code
_entity_poly.pdbx_strand_id
1 'polypeptide(L)'
;MPTLHWLTRDEDVRAAAKTPTRLLEEAPELGYGDRDAGNMLIQGDNLEALKALLPYYAGQVKCIYIDPPYNTGSAFEHYDDNLEHSMWLAMMWPRLELLRGLLSEDGSIWVSIDDREGHYLKIIVDEIFGRSNFLTSVIWQKIYTIKNSAKHFSDMHDFMLCFAKDSEHLKCNDLPRSTKQDNAYKNPDNDPRGPWKATPIQARNYYSKGEYKIETPSGRVIEGPPSGTYWRIAKEKFIDLDKDNRVWWGKDGNNIPAQKRFLSEVTTGVVPTSLWLHQDVGHNAEAKNEVREVFRDVNQTFLTPKPERLIERIFQIATNPGDLVLDSFLGSGTTAAVAQKMGRRY
;
A
#
# COMPACT_ATOMS: atom_id res chain seq x y z
N MET A 1 12.60 -22.57 5.14
CA MET A 1 12.65 -21.10 4.91
C MET A 1 14.09 -20.67 5.15
N PRO A 2 14.72 -19.87 4.26
CA PRO A 2 16.05 -19.33 4.54
C PRO A 2 15.98 -18.38 5.73
N THR A 3 16.97 -18.43 6.63
CA THR A 3 17.07 -17.56 7.81
C THR A 3 18.28 -16.63 7.66
N LEU A 4 18.14 -15.37 8.09
CA LEU A 4 19.25 -14.42 8.19
C LEU A 4 19.97 -14.61 9.54
N HIS A 5 21.31 -14.63 9.52
CA HIS A 5 22.13 -14.74 10.72
C HIS A 5 22.94 -13.46 10.93
N TRP A 6 22.96 -12.93 12.16
CA TRP A 6 23.80 -11.82 12.60
C TRP A 6 24.32 -12.07 14.03
N LEU A 7 25.28 -11.27 14.49
CA LEU A 7 26.12 -11.60 15.65
C LEU A 7 25.35 -11.89 16.95
N THR A 8 24.31 -11.11 17.23
CA THR A 8 23.55 -11.14 18.50
C THR A 8 22.18 -11.82 18.37
N ARG A 9 21.91 -12.44 17.22
CA ARG A 9 20.58 -12.95 16.85
C ARG A 9 19.90 -13.76 17.93
N ASP A 10 20.61 -14.71 18.53
CA ASP A 10 20.03 -15.61 19.54
C ASP A 10 19.47 -14.84 20.75
N GLU A 11 20.09 -13.73 21.12
CA GLU A 11 19.62 -12.87 22.20
C GLU A 11 18.45 -11.99 21.73
N ASP A 12 18.58 -11.40 20.55
CA ASP A 12 17.62 -10.46 19.97
C ASP A 12 16.26 -11.10 19.71
N VAL A 13 16.25 -12.35 19.23
CA VAL A 13 14.99 -13.09 19.00
C VAL A 13 14.25 -13.47 20.27
N ARG A 14 14.88 -13.30 21.44
CA ARG A 14 14.26 -13.50 22.76
C ARG A 14 14.03 -12.18 23.49
N ALA A 15 14.40 -11.05 22.91
CA ALA A 15 14.38 -9.76 23.59
C ALA A 15 12.94 -9.33 23.92
N ALA A 16 11.98 -9.51 23.01
CA ALA A 16 10.57 -9.16 23.25
C ALA A 16 9.95 -9.86 24.47
N ALA A 17 10.35 -11.12 24.72
CA ALA A 17 9.92 -11.88 25.89
C ALA A 17 10.56 -11.36 27.19
N LYS A 18 11.80 -10.86 27.12
CA LYS A 18 12.55 -10.32 28.26
C LYS A 18 12.23 -8.85 28.57
N THR A 19 11.64 -8.11 27.63
CA THR A 19 11.23 -6.71 27.85
C THR A 19 10.28 -6.61 29.03
N PRO A 20 10.59 -5.77 30.04
CA PRO A 20 9.71 -5.57 31.18
C PRO A 20 8.42 -4.87 30.74
N THR A 21 7.29 -5.29 31.32
CA THR A 21 6.03 -4.56 31.15
C THR A 21 6.05 -3.30 32.01
N ARG A 22 5.82 -2.13 31.39
CA ARG A 22 5.62 -0.86 32.08
C ARG A 22 4.14 -0.55 32.21
N LEU A 23 3.79 0.22 33.24
CA LEU A 23 2.47 0.84 33.34
C LEU A 23 2.48 2.16 32.57
N LEU A 24 1.38 2.45 31.88
CA LEU A 24 1.18 3.75 31.25
C LEU A 24 0.74 4.75 32.33
N GLU A 25 1.44 5.87 32.40
CA GLU A 25 1.07 7.01 33.24
C GLU A 25 0.44 8.09 32.36
N GLU A 26 -0.77 8.52 32.71
CA GLU A 26 -1.46 9.59 31.98
C GLU A 26 -0.83 10.94 32.34
N ALA A 27 -0.47 11.73 31.34
CA ALA A 27 -0.11 13.14 31.46
C ALA A 27 -1.32 14.01 31.03
N PRO A 28 -2.31 14.23 31.92
CA PRO A 28 -3.59 14.84 31.55
C PRO A 28 -3.46 16.26 30.98
N GLU A 29 -2.41 16.98 31.37
CA GLU A 29 -2.07 18.33 30.91
C GLU A 29 -1.63 18.39 29.44
N LEU A 30 -1.20 17.27 28.86
CA LEU A 30 -0.84 17.15 27.45
C LEU A 30 -2.00 16.63 26.58
N GLY A 31 -3.09 16.19 27.22
CA GLY A 31 -4.28 15.71 26.53
C GLY A 31 -5.08 16.85 25.88
N TYR A 32 -5.63 16.60 24.69
CA TYR A 32 -6.48 17.55 23.98
C TYR A 32 -7.62 16.84 23.26
N GLY A 33 -8.78 17.49 23.18
CA GLY A 33 -9.96 16.96 22.49
C GLY A 33 -10.85 16.06 23.37
N ASP A 34 -11.60 15.19 22.71
CA ASP A 34 -12.52 14.25 23.36
C ASP A 34 -11.75 13.09 24.02
N ARG A 35 -11.84 13.00 25.36
CA ARG A 35 -11.18 11.95 26.15
C ARG A 35 -11.78 10.57 25.89
N ASP A 36 -13.05 10.50 25.50
CA ASP A 36 -13.73 9.24 25.24
C ASP A 36 -13.39 8.65 23.86
N ALA A 37 -12.66 9.40 23.01
CA ALA A 37 -12.19 8.92 21.71
C ALA A 37 -11.18 7.76 21.82
N GLY A 38 -10.47 7.66 22.95
CA GLY A 38 -9.53 6.57 23.22
C GLY A 38 -8.24 6.61 22.39
N ASN A 39 -7.92 7.75 21.77
CA ASN A 39 -6.66 7.94 21.05
C ASN A 39 -5.50 8.22 22.01
N MET A 40 -4.31 7.70 21.71
CA MET A 40 -3.17 7.80 22.60
C MET A 40 -1.88 8.24 21.88
N LEU A 41 -1.13 9.13 22.52
CA LEU A 41 0.27 9.39 22.20
C LEU A 41 1.11 8.97 23.39
N ILE A 42 2.03 8.02 23.18
CA ILE A 42 2.85 7.45 24.26
C ILE A 42 4.29 7.90 24.06
N GLN A 43 4.83 8.61 25.04
CA GLN A 43 6.23 8.99 25.08
C GLN A 43 7.04 7.90 25.80
N GLY A 44 8.05 7.35 25.14
CA GLY A 44 8.96 6.36 25.72
C GLY A 44 9.72 5.57 24.66
N ASP A 45 10.53 4.60 25.12
CA ASP A 45 11.07 3.59 24.20
C ASP A 45 9.90 2.75 23.66
N ASN A 46 9.81 2.68 22.34
CA ASN A 46 8.70 2.02 21.66
C ASN A 46 8.64 0.50 21.93
N LEU A 47 9.73 -0.18 22.26
CA LEU A 47 9.68 -1.60 22.64
C LEU A 47 8.96 -1.77 23.98
N GLU A 48 9.26 -0.93 24.97
CA GLU A 48 8.57 -0.94 26.27
C GLU A 48 7.10 -0.51 26.14
N ALA A 49 6.81 0.52 25.31
CA ALA A 49 5.44 0.96 25.05
C ALA A 49 4.58 -0.12 24.37
N LEU A 50 5.12 -0.78 23.32
CA LEU A 50 4.44 -1.90 22.66
C LEU A 50 4.17 -3.04 23.64
N LYS A 51 5.14 -3.34 24.53
CA LYS A 51 4.98 -4.37 25.57
C LYS A 51 3.88 -4.01 26.57
N ALA A 52 3.75 -2.75 26.93
CA ALA A 52 2.70 -2.23 27.82
C ALA A 52 1.29 -2.30 27.19
N LEU A 53 1.19 -2.15 25.86
CA LEU A 53 -0.08 -2.20 25.13
C LEU A 53 -0.63 -3.61 24.93
N LEU A 54 0.23 -4.63 24.88
CA LEU A 54 -0.17 -6.01 24.58
C LEU A 54 -1.35 -6.54 25.41
N PRO A 55 -1.42 -6.39 26.76
CA PRO A 55 -2.53 -6.90 27.55
C PRO A 55 -3.90 -6.33 27.17
N TYR A 56 -3.93 -5.15 26.55
CA TYR A 56 -5.15 -4.41 26.26
C TYR A 56 -5.54 -4.43 24.78
N TYR A 57 -4.55 -4.51 23.87
CA TYR A 57 -4.74 -4.32 22.43
C TYR A 57 -4.23 -5.48 21.56
N ALA A 58 -3.79 -6.60 22.16
CA ALA A 58 -3.44 -7.79 21.38
C ALA A 58 -4.60 -8.20 20.44
N GLY A 59 -4.28 -8.41 19.17
CA GLY A 59 -5.26 -8.83 18.16
C GLY A 59 -6.28 -7.76 17.73
N GLN A 60 -6.08 -6.47 18.05
CA GLN A 60 -7.09 -5.43 17.81
C GLN A 60 -6.67 -4.35 16.79
N VAL A 61 -5.38 -4.22 16.49
CA VAL A 61 -4.89 -3.19 15.57
C VAL A 61 -5.18 -3.61 14.13
N LYS A 62 -5.86 -2.76 13.37
CA LYS A 62 -6.23 -3.02 11.97
C LYS A 62 -5.09 -2.73 11.00
N CYS A 63 -4.40 -1.62 11.21
CA CYS A 63 -3.30 -1.21 10.34
C CYS A 63 -2.14 -0.66 11.17
N ILE A 64 -0.95 -1.20 10.95
CA ILE A 64 0.29 -0.65 11.48
C ILE A 64 1.02 0.03 10.34
N TYR A 65 1.41 1.29 10.52
CA TYR A 65 2.38 1.95 9.67
C TYR A 65 3.61 2.28 10.53
N ILE A 66 4.80 1.94 10.06
CA ILE A 66 6.04 2.34 10.71
C ILE A 66 7.07 2.84 9.70
N ASP A 67 7.80 3.87 10.13
CA ASP A 67 8.91 4.50 9.41
C ASP A 67 10.18 4.42 10.26
N PRO A 68 10.79 3.22 10.38
CA PRO A 68 12.01 3.06 11.17
C PRO A 68 13.18 3.85 10.57
N PRO A 69 14.27 4.09 11.31
CA PRO A 69 15.48 4.68 10.74
C PRO A 69 16.00 3.86 9.56
N TYR A 70 16.39 4.51 8.47
CA TYR A 70 16.85 3.83 7.24
C TYR A 70 18.35 3.50 7.27
N ASN A 71 19.04 3.90 8.33
CA ASN A 71 20.46 3.71 8.52
C ASN A 71 21.30 4.39 7.42
N THR A 72 20.98 5.66 7.14
CA THR A 72 21.57 6.39 6.02
C THR A 72 22.99 6.90 6.27
N GLY A 73 23.45 6.81 7.53
CA GLY A 73 24.72 7.39 8.01
C GLY A 73 24.61 8.88 8.33
N SER A 74 23.39 9.43 8.40
CA SER A 74 23.17 10.84 8.74
C SER A 74 23.09 11.01 10.26
N ALA A 75 23.73 12.05 10.81
CA ALA A 75 23.55 12.38 12.22
C ALA A 75 22.22 13.12 12.42
N PHE A 76 21.28 12.52 13.16
CA PHE A 76 20.05 13.18 13.60
C PHE A 76 20.13 13.44 15.11
N GLU A 77 19.61 14.58 15.57
CA GLU A 77 19.59 14.90 17.02
C GLU A 77 18.66 14.00 17.83
N HIS A 78 17.68 13.36 17.19
CA HIS A 78 16.59 12.65 17.86
C HIS A 78 16.66 11.11 17.77
N TYR A 79 17.56 10.54 16.94
CA TYR A 79 17.81 9.10 16.85
C TYR A 79 19.14 8.81 16.12
N ASP A 80 19.75 7.65 16.38
CA ASP A 80 20.98 7.21 15.70
C ASP A 80 20.63 6.51 14.37
N ASP A 81 20.97 7.14 13.24
CA ASP A 81 20.77 6.62 11.87
C ASP A 81 22.08 6.12 11.25
N ASN A 82 23.04 5.71 12.09
CA ASN A 82 24.30 5.11 11.70
C ASN A 82 24.61 3.86 12.55
N LEU A 83 23.63 2.99 12.67
CA LEU A 83 23.78 1.69 13.34
C LEU A 83 24.51 0.70 12.44
N GLU A 84 25.33 -0.18 13.01
CA GLU A 84 25.79 -1.34 12.25
C GLU A 84 24.57 -2.24 11.94
N HIS A 85 24.56 -2.90 10.77
CA HIS A 85 23.40 -3.66 10.30
C HIS A 85 22.87 -4.68 11.32
N SER A 86 23.75 -5.37 12.06
CA SER A 86 23.34 -6.31 13.11
C SER A 86 22.64 -5.60 14.28
N MET A 87 23.06 -4.39 14.64
CA MET A 87 22.40 -3.58 15.67
C MET A 87 21.03 -3.09 15.21
N TRP A 88 20.89 -2.72 13.93
CA TRP A 88 19.60 -2.36 13.35
C TRP A 88 18.61 -3.54 13.39
N LEU A 89 19.08 -4.74 13.03
CA LEU A 89 18.30 -5.98 13.12
C LEU A 89 17.93 -6.33 14.57
N ALA A 90 18.87 -6.17 15.51
CA ALA A 90 18.65 -6.36 16.94
C ALA A 90 17.56 -5.42 17.48
N MET A 91 17.52 -4.18 17.01
CA MET A 91 16.51 -3.20 17.38
C MET A 91 15.14 -3.56 16.78
N MET A 92 15.09 -3.92 15.50
CA MET A 92 13.84 -4.14 14.78
C MET A 92 13.13 -5.44 15.15
N TRP A 93 13.87 -6.53 15.35
CA TRP A 93 13.29 -7.85 15.58
C TRP A 93 12.23 -7.88 16.70
N PRO A 94 12.56 -7.51 17.96
CA PRO A 94 11.60 -7.64 19.05
C PRO A 94 10.40 -6.70 18.88
N ARG A 95 10.57 -5.56 18.20
CA ARG A 95 9.48 -4.62 17.90
C ARG A 95 8.51 -5.24 16.91
N LEU A 96 9.01 -5.82 15.81
CA LEU A 96 8.20 -6.50 14.81
C LEU A 96 7.42 -7.68 15.40
N GLU A 97 8.02 -8.42 16.34
CA GLU A 97 7.34 -9.50 17.07
C GLU A 97 6.14 -8.98 17.89
N LEU A 98 6.32 -7.90 18.65
CA LEU A 98 5.23 -7.28 19.42
C LEU A 98 4.17 -6.66 18.51
N LEU A 99 4.56 -5.96 17.44
CA LEU A 99 3.63 -5.39 16.44
C LEU A 99 2.78 -6.50 15.81
N ARG A 100 3.37 -7.65 15.48
CA ARG A 100 2.62 -8.81 15.02
C ARG A 100 1.60 -9.27 16.06
N GLY A 101 1.93 -9.24 17.35
CA GLY A 101 1.01 -9.60 18.44
C GLY A 101 -0.18 -8.64 18.59
N LEU A 102 -0.01 -7.37 18.25
CA LEU A 102 -1.04 -6.33 18.33
C LEU A 102 -2.01 -6.35 17.14
N LEU A 103 -1.56 -6.81 15.96
CA LEU A 103 -2.42 -6.90 14.78
C LEU A 103 -3.58 -7.88 14.96
N SER A 104 -4.76 -7.42 14.55
CA SER A 104 -5.92 -8.26 14.23
C SER A 104 -5.61 -9.28 13.15
N GLU A 105 -6.34 -10.40 13.13
CA GLU A 105 -6.18 -11.49 12.16
C GLU A 105 -6.27 -10.99 10.72
N ASP A 106 -7.20 -10.07 10.45
CA ASP A 106 -7.40 -9.42 9.16
C ASP A 106 -6.66 -8.07 9.03
N GLY A 107 -5.63 -7.85 9.86
CA GLY A 107 -4.83 -6.64 9.90
C GLY A 107 -3.61 -6.68 8.97
N SER A 108 -3.04 -5.50 8.70
CA SER A 108 -1.83 -5.36 7.88
C SER A 108 -0.78 -4.44 8.50
N ILE A 109 0.48 -4.70 8.20
CA ILE A 109 1.62 -3.83 8.53
C ILE A 109 2.27 -3.30 7.26
N TRP A 110 2.62 -2.02 7.30
CA TRP A 110 3.25 -1.26 6.24
C TRP A 110 4.54 -0.64 6.78
N VAL A 111 5.68 -1.03 6.21
CA VAL A 111 6.99 -0.56 6.69
C VAL A 111 7.68 0.24 5.59
N SER A 112 7.86 1.54 5.81
CA SER A 112 8.65 2.40 4.94
C SER A 112 10.15 2.09 5.09
N ILE A 113 10.87 1.96 3.98
CA ILE A 113 12.30 1.64 3.97
C ILE A 113 12.96 2.01 2.64
N ASP A 114 14.28 2.21 2.62
CA ASP A 114 15.08 2.34 1.39
C ASP A 114 15.80 1.02 1.03
N ASP A 115 16.67 1.07 0.02
CA ASP A 115 17.46 -0.08 -0.44
C ASP A 115 18.50 -0.58 0.58
N ARG A 116 18.89 0.22 1.58
CA ARG A 116 20.00 -0.12 2.50
C ARG A 116 19.62 -1.28 3.42
N GLU A 117 18.48 -1.15 4.08
CA GLU A 117 17.98 -2.15 5.04
C GLU A 117 16.78 -2.94 4.51
N GLY A 118 16.17 -2.52 3.39
CA GLY A 118 14.93 -3.10 2.88
C GLY A 118 15.00 -4.61 2.61
N HIS A 119 16.14 -5.11 2.14
CA HIS A 119 16.33 -6.55 1.91
C HIS A 119 16.47 -7.34 3.22
N TYR A 120 17.21 -6.83 4.20
CA TYR A 120 17.36 -7.51 5.50
C TYR A 120 16.05 -7.48 6.29
N LEU A 121 15.38 -6.33 6.30
CA LEU A 121 14.04 -6.16 6.86
C LEU A 121 13.07 -7.18 6.26
N LYS A 122 13.06 -7.31 4.92
CA LYS A 122 12.17 -8.26 4.24
C LYS A 122 12.35 -9.69 4.74
N ILE A 123 13.60 -10.12 4.96
CA ILE A 123 13.91 -11.49 5.41
C ILE A 123 13.44 -11.70 6.86
N ILE A 124 13.69 -10.75 7.77
CA ILE A 124 13.26 -10.91 9.17
C ILE A 124 11.73 -10.82 9.31
N VAL A 125 11.06 -9.98 8.51
CA VAL A 125 9.59 -9.91 8.51
C VAL A 125 8.99 -11.18 7.91
N ASP A 126 9.61 -11.78 6.88
CA ASP A 126 9.19 -13.10 6.37
C ASP A 126 9.25 -14.21 7.45
N GLU A 127 10.25 -14.14 8.33
CA GLU A 127 10.38 -15.09 9.44
C GLU A 127 9.32 -14.85 10.52
N ILE A 128 9.08 -13.58 10.90
CA ILE A 128 8.13 -13.21 11.96
C ILE A 128 6.67 -13.38 11.50
N PHE A 129 6.33 -12.91 10.30
CA PHE A 129 4.96 -12.92 9.78
C PHE A 129 4.62 -14.17 8.99
N GLY A 130 5.62 -14.90 8.51
CA GLY A 130 5.45 -15.98 7.57
C GLY A 130 5.44 -15.47 6.13
N ARG A 131 6.30 -16.04 5.29
CA ARG A 131 6.49 -15.63 3.88
C ARG A 131 5.21 -15.63 3.04
N SER A 132 4.24 -16.50 3.32
CA SER A 132 2.94 -16.53 2.62
C SER A 132 2.12 -15.26 2.86
N ASN A 133 2.35 -14.56 3.97
CA ASN A 133 1.62 -13.36 4.34
C ASN A 133 2.23 -12.07 3.77
N PHE A 134 3.31 -12.17 2.98
CA PHE A 134 3.83 -11.04 2.22
C PHE A 134 2.91 -10.73 1.04
N LEU A 135 2.45 -9.48 0.95
CA LEU A 135 1.50 -9.06 -0.09
C LEU A 135 2.21 -8.43 -1.28
N THR A 136 3.00 -7.38 -1.03
CA THR A 136 3.72 -6.65 -2.08
C THR A 136 4.75 -5.70 -1.48
N SER A 137 5.70 -5.28 -2.31
CA SER A 137 6.48 -4.05 -2.08
C SER A 137 5.82 -2.94 -2.90
N VAL A 138 5.40 -1.86 -2.25
CA VAL A 138 4.98 -0.64 -2.95
C VAL A 138 6.20 0.23 -3.19
N ILE A 139 6.34 0.73 -4.43
CA ILE A 139 7.36 1.71 -4.81
C ILE A 139 6.73 3.10 -4.74
N TRP A 140 7.24 3.95 -3.87
CA TRP A 140 6.77 5.33 -3.73
C TRP A 140 7.80 6.30 -4.33
N GLN A 141 7.36 7.10 -5.29
CA GLN A 141 8.20 8.15 -5.90
C GLN A 141 8.36 9.36 -4.95
N LYS A 142 9.32 9.29 -4.04
CA LYS A 142 9.63 10.32 -3.04
C LYS A 142 10.20 11.62 -3.63
N ILE A 143 10.80 11.56 -4.83
CA ILE A 143 11.36 12.70 -5.56
C ILE A 143 11.02 12.56 -7.05
N TYR A 144 10.62 13.65 -7.70
CA TYR A 144 10.22 13.66 -9.11
C TYR A 144 11.19 14.41 -10.03
N THR A 145 12.12 15.19 -9.47
CA THR A 145 13.18 15.88 -10.22
C THR A 145 14.47 15.07 -10.24
N ILE A 146 15.10 14.95 -11.41
CA ILE A 146 16.37 14.24 -11.57
C ILE A 146 17.48 14.98 -10.81
N LYS A 147 18.25 14.25 -9.99
CA LYS A 147 19.46 14.76 -9.33
C LYS A 147 20.64 14.66 -10.30
N ASN A 148 20.92 15.75 -11.02
CA ASN A 148 22.04 15.81 -11.97
C ASN A 148 23.42 15.63 -11.31
N SER A 149 23.51 15.78 -9.99
CA SER A 149 24.73 15.52 -9.21
C SER A 149 24.92 14.04 -8.83
N ALA A 150 23.97 13.15 -9.15
CA ALA A 150 24.07 11.75 -8.81
C ALA A 150 25.19 11.05 -9.60
N LYS A 151 26.00 10.25 -8.91
CA LYS A 151 27.15 9.55 -9.52
C LYS A 151 26.74 8.41 -10.47
N HIS A 152 25.69 7.67 -10.12
CA HIS A 152 25.25 6.47 -10.85
C HIS A 152 23.77 6.56 -11.21
N PHE A 153 22.91 6.61 -10.19
CA PHE A 153 21.47 6.72 -10.36
C PHE A 153 20.93 7.86 -9.51
N SER A 154 20.04 8.65 -10.08
CA SER A 154 19.24 9.59 -9.31
C SER A 154 18.22 8.79 -8.50
N ASP A 155 18.51 8.58 -7.22
CA ASP A 155 17.58 7.93 -6.30
C ASP A 155 16.31 8.80 -6.13
N MET A 156 15.17 8.21 -6.48
CA MET A 156 13.87 8.86 -6.65
C MET A 156 12.74 8.14 -5.94
N HIS A 157 12.99 6.97 -5.32
CA HIS A 157 11.95 6.18 -4.69
C HIS A 157 12.38 5.57 -3.36
N ASP A 158 11.39 5.23 -2.55
CA ASP A 158 11.53 4.34 -1.40
C ASP A 158 10.53 3.19 -1.56
N PHE A 159 10.65 2.19 -0.70
CA PHE A 159 9.74 1.07 -0.62
C PHE A 159 8.81 1.21 0.58
N MET A 160 7.62 0.63 0.46
CA MET A 160 6.80 0.23 1.61
C MET A 160 6.54 -1.27 1.50
N LEU A 161 7.07 -2.04 2.45
CA LEU A 161 6.81 -3.47 2.52
C LEU A 161 5.46 -3.69 3.18
N CYS A 162 4.58 -4.45 2.52
CA CYS A 162 3.23 -4.71 3.00
C CYS A 162 3.06 -6.20 3.34
N PHE A 163 2.65 -6.48 4.57
CA PHE A 163 2.37 -7.81 5.06
C PHE A 163 1.00 -7.86 5.72
N ALA A 164 0.30 -8.98 5.57
CA ALA A 164 -0.86 -9.31 6.38
C ALA A 164 -0.43 -10.00 7.69
N LYS A 165 -1.28 -9.95 8.71
CA LYS A 165 -1.20 -10.91 9.82
C LYS A 165 -1.52 -12.33 9.33
N ASP A 166 -2.62 -12.45 8.59
CA ASP A 166 -3.02 -13.61 7.80
C ASP A 166 -3.57 -13.14 6.43
N SER A 167 -2.90 -13.52 5.34
CA SER A 167 -3.28 -13.10 3.98
C SER A 167 -4.60 -13.68 3.50
N GLU A 168 -5.06 -14.80 4.06
CA GLU A 168 -6.34 -15.41 3.67
C GLU A 168 -7.53 -14.67 4.29
N HIS A 169 -7.33 -14.01 5.43
CA HIS A 169 -8.35 -13.23 6.13
C HIS A 169 -8.32 -11.74 5.81
N LEU A 170 -7.18 -11.21 5.34
CA LEU A 170 -7.07 -9.81 4.97
C LEU A 170 -7.93 -9.49 3.74
N LYS A 171 -8.72 -8.43 3.86
CA LYS A 171 -9.43 -7.81 2.73
C LYS A 171 -9.07 -6.34 2.59
N CYS A 172 -8.35 -6.02 1.52
CA CYS A 172 -8.07 -4.63 1.15
C CYS A 172 -9.28 -3.99 0.48
N ASN A 173 -9.46 -2.70 0.72
CA ASN A 173 -10.42 -1.87 0.02
C ASN A 173 -9.94 -1.53 -1.40
N ASP A 174 -10.89 -1.39 -2.32
CA ASP A 174 -10.62 -0.74 -3.59
C ASP A 174 -10.46 0.78 -3.41
N LEU A 175 -9.65 1.40 -4.24
CA LEU A 175 -9.49 2.85 -4.30
C LEU A 175 -10.59 3.50 -5.15
N PRO A 176 -10.99 4.74 -4.84
CA PRO A 176 -11.92 5.47 -5.69
C PRO A 176 -11.36 5.67 -7.10
N ARG A 177 -12.24 5.65 -8.09
CA ARG A 177 -11.88 5.90 -9.48
C ARG A 177 -11.52 7.38 -9.67
N SER A 178 -10.47 7.63 -10.44
CA SER A 178 -10.10 9.00 -10.84
C SER A 178 -10.95 9.49 -12.01
N THR A 179 -11.17 10.81 -12.07
CA THR A 179 -11.83 11.46 -13.22
C THR A 179 -11.13 11.11 -14.55
N LYS A 180 -9.81 10.95 -14.53
CA LYS A 180 -9.03 10.50 -15.70
C LYS A 180 -9.45 9.11 -16.18
N GLN A 181 -9.65 8.17 -15.26
CA GLN A 181 -10.07 6.81 -15.59
C GLN A 181 -11.49 6.76 -16.15
N ASP A 182 -12.38 7.60 -15.62
CA ASP A 182 -13.78 7.70 -16.05
C ASP A 182 -13.92 8.42 -17.39
N ASN A 183 -13.17 9.51 -17.58
CA ASN A 183 -13.13 10.25 -18.85
C ASN A 183 -12.61 9.41 -20.03
N ALA A 184 -11.91 8.31 -19.75
CA ALA A 184 -11.47 7.38 -20.78
C ALA A 184 -12.59 6.44 -21.28
N TYR A 185 -13.76 6.39 -20.63
CA TYR A 185 -14.97 5.77 -21.18
C TYR A 185 -15.65 6.75 -22.13
N LYS A 186 -16.10 6.27 -23.28
CA LYS A 186 -16.76 7.08 -24.32
C LYS A 186 -17.98 6.34 -24.85
N ASN A 187 -18.92 7.07 -25.45
CA ASN A 187 -20.08 6.47 -26.10
C ASN A 187 -20.13 6.83 -27.60
N PRO A 188 -19.19 6.34 -28.41
CA PRO A 188 -19.06 6.75 -29.81
C PRO A 188 -20.20 6.22 -30.71
N ASP A 189 -20.97 5.25 -30.24
CA ASP A 189 -22.03 4.55 -30.97
C ASP A 189 -23.42 4.80 -30.37
N ASN A 190 -23.54 5.76 -29.44
CA ASN A 190 -24.80 6.14 -28.78
C ASN A 190 -25.53 4.96 -28.12
N ASP A 191 -24.79 4.02 -27.53
CA ASP A 191 -25.36 2.90 -26.79
C ASP A 191 -26.18 3.43 -25.58
N PRO A 192 -27.44 2.99 -25.39
CA PRO A 192 -28.31 3.52 -24.33
C PRO A 192 -27.81 3.26 -22.90
N ARG A 193 -26.86 2.32 -22.72
CA ARG A 193 -26.24 2.02 -21.42
C ARG A 193 -25.17 3.04 -21.01
N GLY A 194 -24.83 3.99 -21.90
CA GLY A 194 -23.91 5.07 -21.64
C GLY A 194 -22.44 4.77 -22.01
N PRO A 195 -21.48 5.54 -21.49
CA PRO A 195 -20.06 5.42 -21.83
C PRO A 195 -19.49 4.02 -21.56
N TRP A 196 -18.66 3.53 -22.48
CA TRP A 196 -18.00 2.23 -22.41
C TRP A 196 -16.53 2.29 -22.87
N LYS A 197 -15.78 1.21 -22.66
CA LYS A 197 -14.43 1.01 -23.21
C LYS A 197 -14.35 -0.26 -24.05
N ALA A 198 -13.64 -0.17 -25.18
CA ALA A 198 -13.30 -1.31 -25.99
C ALA A 198 -12.25 -2.17 -25.29
N THR A 199 -12.60 -3.39 -24.89
CA THR A 199 -11.67 -4.35 -24.30
C THR A 199 -11.34 -5.44 -25.31
N PRO A 200 -10.06 -5.66 -25.65
CA PRO A 200 -9.67 -6.75 -26.54
C PRO A 200 -10.17 -8.10 -26.02
N ILE A 201 -10.69 -8.93 -26.91
CA ILE A 201 -11.19 -10.26 -26.58
C ILE A 201 -10.18 -11.36 -26.90
N GLN A 202 -8.95 -11.01 -27.28
CA GLN A 202 -7.84 -11.94 -27.51
C GLN A 202 -6.79 -11.88 -26.39
N ALA A 203 -6.19 -13.02 -26.04
CA ALA A 203 -5.08 -13.12 -25.08
C ALA A 203 -4.12 -14.27 -25.44
N ARG A 204 -2.92 -14.28 -24.86
CA ARG A 204 -1.91 -15.32 -25.12
C ARG A 204 -2.19 -16.67 -24.44
N ASN A 205 -3.06 -16.69 -23.43
CA ASN A 205 -3.35 -17.92 -22.70
C ASN A 205 -4.16 -18.88 -23.57
N TYR A 206 -3.67 -20.11 -23.73
CA TYR A 206 -4.39 -21.15 -24.43
C TYR A 206 -5.79 -21.34 -23.83
N TYR A 207 -6.79 -21.37 -24.70
CA TYR A 207 -8.16 -21.64 -24.33
C TYR A 207 -8.82 -22.48 -25.42
N SER A 208 -9.18 -23.72 -25.08
CA SER A 208 -9.66 -24.71 -26.05
C SER A 208 -10.95 -24.29 -26.79
N LYS A 209 -11.76 -23.41 -26.22
CA LYS A 209 -12.96 -22.85 -26.87
C LYS A 209 -12.72 -21.48 -27.53
N GLY A 210 -11.47 -21.04 -27.59
CA GLY A 210 -11.05 -19.74 -28.10
C GLY A 210 -10.63 -19.75 -29.57
N GLU A 211 -10.79 -20.87 -30.26
CA GLU A 211 -10.41 -21.06 -31.66
C GLU A 211 -11.69 -21.21 -32.51
N TYR A 212 -12.17 -20.09 -33.03
CA TYR A 212 -13.31 -20.08 -33.94
C TYR A 212 -13.27 -18.85 -34.84
N LYS A 213 -13.93 -18.99 -35.99
CA LYS A 213 -14.10 -17.90 -36.95
C LYS A 213 -15.18 -16.94 -36.48
N ILE A 214 -14.99 -15.65 -36.78
CA ILE A 214 -15.96 -14.59 -36.52
C ILE A 214 -16.26 -13.88 -37.84
N GLU A 215 -17.54 -13.74 -38.18
CA GLU A 215 -17.99 -12.92 -39.30
C GLU A 215 -18.35 -11.52 -38.79
N THR A 216 -17.82 -10.48 -39.43
CA THR A 216 -18.13 -9.09 -39.09
C THR A 216 -19.46 -8.65 -39.71
N PRO A 217 -20.10 -7.57 -39.22
CA PRO A 217 -21.27 -6.96 -39.85
C PRO A 217 -21.08 -6.58 -41.32
N SER A 218 -19.84 -6.30 -41.75
CA SER A 218 -19.50 -6.02 -43.14
C SER A 218 -19.32 -7.28 -44.01
N GLY A 219 -19.53 -8.48 -43.48
CA GLY A 219 -19.35 -9.76 -44.15
C GLY A 219 -17.90 -10.26 -44.23
N ARG A 220 -16.95 -9.61 -43.55
CA ARG A 220 -15.56 -10.08 -43.48
C ARG A 220 -15.46 -11.25 -42.53
N VAL A 221 -14.78 -12.32 -42.94
CA VAL A 221 -14.48 -13.45 -42.06
C VAL A 221 -13.11 -13.28 -41.43
N ILE A 222 -13.07 -13.29 -40.10
CA ILE A 222 -11.87 -13.36 -39.28
C ILE A 222 -11.65 -14.84 -38.96
N GLU A 223 -10.63 -15.43 -39.58
CA GLU A 223 -10.30 -16.86 -39.45
C GLU A 223 -9.95 -17.27 -38.01
N GLY A 224 -9.41 -16.34 -37.24
CA GLY A 224 -9.04 -16.53 -35.84
C GLY A 224 -8.36 -15.28 -35.28
N PRO A 225 -8.03 -15.30 -33.98
CA PRO A 225 -7.27 -14.23 -33.35
C PRO A 225 -5.83 -14.20 -33.90
N PRO A 226 -5.06 -13.11 -33.68
CA PRO A 226 -3.67 -13.03 -34.11
C PRO A 226 -2.83 -14.24 -33.66
N SER A 227 -1.84 -14.64 -34.46
CA SER A 227 -0.99 -15.80 -34.16
C SER A 227 -0.38 -15.72 -32.75
N GLY A 228 -0.44 -16.84 -32.02
CA GLY A 228 -0.02 -16.92 -30.61
C GLY A 228 -1.02 -16.34 -29.61
N THR A 229 -2.27 -16.07 -30.03
CA THR A 229 -3.36 -15.65 -29.14
C THR A 229 -4.61 -16.48 -29.38
N TYR A 230 -5.56 -16.40 -28.45
CA TYR A 230 -6.82 -17.13 -28.41
C TYR A 230 -7.95 -16.16 -28.04
N TRP A 231 -9.16 -16.37 -28.55
CA TRP A 231 -10.31 -15.64 -28.04
C TRP A 231 -10.54 -16.00 -26.57
N ARG A 232 -10.78 -15.01 -25.72
CA ARG A 232 -11.02 -15.18 -24.28
C ARG A 232 -12.45 -15.62 -23.96
N ILE A 233 -13.31 -15.66 -24.98
CA ILE A 233 -14.75 -15.85 -24.87
C ILE A 233 -15.09 -17.06 -25.73
N ALA A 234 -15.91 -17.98 -25.23
CA ALA A 234 -16.41 -19.08 -26.05
C ALA A 234 -17.37 -18.56 -27.12
N LYS A 235 -17.47 -19.27 -28.25
CA LYS A 235 -18.31 -18.87 -29.40
C LYS A 235 -19.76 -18.58 -29.00
N GLU A 236 -20.37 -19.43 -28.17
CA GLU A 236 -21.75 -19.27 -27.73
C GLU A 236 -21.93 -17.96 -26.94
N LYS A 237 -21.01 -17.70 -26.01
CA LYS A 237 -21.03 -16.47 -25.21
C LYS A 237 -20.75 -15.24 -26.05
N PHE A 238 -19.89 -15.34 -27.07
CA PHE A 238 -19.65 -14.25 -28.01
C PHE A 238 -20.93 -13.88 -28.77
N ILE A 239 -21.67 -14.87 -29.26
CA ILE A 239 -22.96 -14.66 -29.93
C ILE A 239 -23.96 -13.98 -28.98
N ASP A 240 -24.03 -14.38 -27.72
CA ASP A 240 -24.91 -13.73 -26.74
C ASP A 240 -24.52 -12.27 -26.50
N LEU A 241 -23.21 -11.99 -26.38
CA LEU A 241 -22.71 -10.63 -26.24
C LEU A 241 -23.02 -9.77 -27.46
N ASP A 242 -22.89 -10.33 -28.67
CA ASP A 242 -23.19 -9.61 -29.91
C ASP A 242 -24.68 -9.28 -30.03
N LYS A 243 -25.56 -10.25 -29.71
CA LYS A 243 -27.02 -10.02 -29.62
C LYS A 243 -27.40 -8.95 -28.60
N ASP A 244 -26.67 -8.88 -27.48
CA ASP A 244 -26.83 -7.83 -26.46
C ASP A 244 -26.09 -6.52 -26.82
N ASN A 245 -25.63 -6.36 -28.07
CA ASN A 245 -24.90 -5.17 -28.53
C ASN A 245 -23.68 -4.83 -27.64
N ARG A 246 -23.02 -5.85 -27.08
CA ARG A 246 -21.80 -5.73 -26.26
C ARG A 246 -20.52 -5.99 -27.05
N VAL A 247 -20.65 -6.28 -28.34
CA VAL A 247 -19.50 -6.38 -29.24
C VAL A 247 -19.36 -5.06 -30.00
N TRP A 248 -18.16 -4.52 -29.97
CA TRP A 248 -17.76 -3.36 -30.75
C TRP A 248 -17.00 -3.81 -31.99
N TRP A 249 -17.55 -3.48 -33.15
CA TRP A 249 -17.04 -3.87 -34.47
C TRP A 249 -16.19 -2.78 -35.14
N GLY A 250 -15.86 -1.70 -34.43
CA GLY A 250 -15.30 -0.49 -35.02
C GLY A 250 -16.38 0.39 -35.68
N LYS A 251 -16.01 1.61 -36.05
CA LYS A 251 -16.95 2.57 -36.66
C LYS A 251 -17.57 2.05 -37.95
N ASP A 252 -16.80 1.30 -38.72
CA ASP A 252 -17.20 0.78 -40.03
C ASP A 252 -17.71 -0.68 -39.96
N GLY A 253 -17.83 -1.25 -38.77
CA GLY A 253 -18.30 -2.64 -38.60
C GLY A 253 -17.36 -3.71 -39.14
N ASN A 254 -16.07 -3.41 -39.34
CA ASN A 254 -15.11 -4.29 -40.02
C ASN A 254 -13.80 -4.56 -39.23
N ASN A 255 -13.73 -4.10 -37.98
CA ASN A 255 -12.54 -4.29 -37.14
C ASN A 255 -12.51 -5.67 -36.48
N ILE A 256 -11.35 -6.03 -35.93
CA ILE A 256 -11.27 -7.11 -34.93
C ILE A 256 -12.19 -6.72 -33.76
N PRO A 257 -13.14 -7.59 -33.36
CA PRO A 257 -14.12 -7.26 -32.34
C PRO A 257 -13.45 -6.98 -30.99
N ALA A 258 -14.05 -6.05 -30.25
CA ALA A 258 -13.75 -5.80 -28.85
C ALA A 258 -15.04 -5.92 -28.03
N GLN A 259 -14.92 -6.25 -26.74
CA GLN A 259 -16.07 -6.22 -25.85
C GLN A 259 -16.27 -4.81 -25.30
N LYS A 260 -17.50 -4.28 -25.37
CA LYS A 260 -17.89 -3.06 -24.67
C LYS A 260 -17.96 -3.36 -23.16
N ARG A 261 -17.18 -2.61 -22.38
CA ARG A 261 -17.28 -2.59 -20.91
C ARG A 261 -17.89 -1.26 -20.48
N PHE A 262 -19.14 -1.28 -20.03
CA PHE A 262 -19.89 -0.08 -19.68
C PHE A 262 -19.47 0.47 -18.34
N LEU A 263 -19.28 1.79 -18.24
CA LEU A 263 -18.92 2.47 -17.02
C LEU A 263 -19.95 2.22 -15.90
N SER A 264 -21.23 2.14 -16.26
CA SER A 264 -22.35 1.84 -15.36
C SER A 264 -22.29 0.44 -14.72
N GLU A 265 -21.48 -0.47 -15.27
CA GLU A 265 -21.35 -1.86 -14.82
C GLU A 265 -19.99 -2.15 -14.16
N VAL A 266 -19.09 -1.15 -14.12
CA VAL A 266 -17.80 -1.30 -13.42
C VAL A 266 -18.04 -1.10 -11.94
N THR A 267 -17.44 -1.96 -11.11
CA THR A 267 -17.36 -1.73 -9.67
C THR A 267 -16.79 -0.34 -9.39
N THR A 268 -17.33 0.33 -8.37
CA THR A 268 -17.01 1.74 -8.07
C THR A 268 -15.55 1.98 -7.69
N GLY A 269 -14.78 0.92 -7.43
CA GLY A 269 -13.39 0.98 -7.02
C GLY A 269 -12.39 0.38 -8.02
N VAL A 270 -11.12 0.70 -7.79
CA VAL A 270 -9.95 0.19 -8.53
C VAL A 270 -9.04 -0.53 -7.55
N VAL A 271 -8.63 -1.74 -7.90
CA VAL A 271 -7.63 -2.50 -7.14
C VAL A 271 -6.35 -1.66 -7.00
N PRO A 272 -5.80 -1.52 -5.78
CA PRO A 272 -4.57 -0.77 -5.57
C PRO A 272 -3.38 -1.30 -6.40
N THR A 273 -2.56 -0.41 -6.95
CA THR A 273 -1.33 -0.75 -7.65
C THR A 273 -0.12 -0.71 -6.71
N SER A 274 1.00 -1.31 -7.10
CA SER A 274 2.25 -1.29 -6.33
C SER A 274 3.24 -0.19 -6.73
N LEU A 275 2.91 0.65 -7.72
CA LEU A 275 3.69 1.83 -8.10
C LEU A 275 2.88 3.09 -7.79
N TRP A 276 3.33 3.88 -6.83
CA TRP A 276 2.67 5.12 -6.40
C TRP A 276 3.52 6.32 -6.78
N LEU A 277 3.01 7.10 -7.73
CA LEU A 277 3.68 8.28 -8.22
C LEU A 277 3.41 9.48 -7.31
N HIS A 278 4.32 10.45 -7.31
CA HIS A 278 4.23 11.63 -6.45
C HIS A 278 2.93 12.43 -6.64
N GLN A 279 2.35 12.39 -7.84
CA GLN A 279 1.11 13.09 -8.17
C GLN A 279 -0.08 12.51 -7.39
N ASP A 280 -0.01 11.23 -7.02
CA ASP A 280 -1.10 10.49 -6.41
C ASP A 280 -1.02 10.49 -4.88
N VAL A 281 0.20 10.46 -4.33
CA VAL A 281 0.45 10.25 -2.88
C VAL A 281 1.42 11.25 -2.26
N GLY A 282 1.83 12.27 -3.00
CA GLY A 282 2.77 13.30 -2.55
C GLY A 282 4.24 12.87 -2.58
N HIS A 283 5.12 13.79 -2.16
CA HIS A 283 6.58 13.63 -2.17
C HIS A 283 7.26 14.34 -1.00
N ASN A 284 8.58 14.17 -0.83
CA ASN A 284 9.34 14.72 0.31
C ASN A 284 9.19 16.24 0.48
N ALA A 285 9.20 17.02 -0.61
CA ALA A 285 9.03 18.47 -0.51
C ALA A 285 7.60 18.91 -0.09
N GLU A 286 6.57 18.11 -0.40
CA GLU A 286 5.19 18.36 0.03
C GLU A 286 5.07 18.13 1.53
N ALA A 287 5.59 17.00 2.02
CA ALA A 287 5.63 16.67 3.45
C ALA A 287 6.30 17.77 4.30
N LYS A 288 7.41 18.34 3.80
CA LYS A 288 8.09 19.46 4.47
C LYS A 288 7.24 20.73 4.55
N ASN A 289 6.42 20.98 3.53
CA ASN A 289 5.53 22.14 3.54
C ASN A 289 4.36 21.93 4.49
N GLU A 290 3.76 20.73 4.51
CA GLU A 290 2.69 20.35 5.45
C GLU A 290 3.14 20.58 6.91
N VAL A 291 4.33 20.12 7.29
CA VAL A 291 4.87 20.33 8.65
C VAL A 291 5.07 21.83 8.95
N ARG A 292 5.57 22.62 8.00
CA ARG A 292 5.77 24.08 8.19
C ARG A 292 4.47 24.85 8.35
N GLU A 293 3.38 24.39 7.72
CA GLU A 293 2.07 25.02 7.86
C GLU A 293 1.50 24.81 9.28
N VAL A 294 1.79 23.66 9.89
CA VAL A 294 1.37 23.34 11.27
C VAL A 294 2.28 24.01 12.30
N PHE A 295 3.60 23.86 12.15
CA PHE A 295 4.60 24.39 13.07
C PHE A 295 5.14 25.72 12.54
N ARG A 296 4.58 26.84 13.04
CA ARG A 296 4.97 28.20 12.64
C ARG A 296 6.43 28.56 12.98
N ASP A 297 7.10 27.78 13.83
CA ASP A 297 8.50 27.95 14.18
C ASP A 297 9.39 27.05 13.30
N VAL A 298 10.21 27.68 12.47
CA VAL A 298 11.18 27.02 11.58
C VAL A 298 12.28 26.25 12.32
N ASN A 299 12.44 26.47 13.63
CA ASN A 299 13.41 25.73 14.45
C ASN A 299 12.88 24.37 14.95
N GLN A 300 11.57 24.11 14.85
CA GLN A 300 10.96 22.80 15.15
C GLN A 300 10.80 21.97 13.87
N THR A 301 11.88 21.78 13.12
CA THR A 301 11.82 21.10 11.83
C THR A 301 12.07 19.60 11.97
N PHE A 302 11.02 18.81 11.78
CA PHE A 302 11.19 17.40 11.41
C PHE A 302 11.91 17.33 10.05
N LEU A 303 13.04 16.63 10.01
CA LEU A 303 13.93 16.66 8.84
C LEU A 303 13.38 15.90 7.64
N THR A 304 12.68 14.79 7.89
CA THR A 304 12.19 13.86 6.86
C THR A 304 10.78 13.34 7.15
N PRO A 305 9.77 14.22 7.28
CA PRO A 305 8.38 13.80 7.44
C PRO A 305 7.89 13.06 6.19
N LYS A 306 6.92 12.17 6.38
CA LYS A 306 6.16 11.54 5.28
C LYS A 306 4.95 12.41 4.93
N PRO A 307 4.56 12.50 3.65
CA PRO A 307 3.42 13.32 3.26
C PRO A 307 2.11 12.67 3.70
N GLU A 308 1.14 13.49 4.10
CA GLU A 308 -0.15 13.00 4.60
C GLU A 308 -0.86 12.10 3.58
N ARG A 309 -0.81 12.46 2.30
CA ARG A 309 -1.46 11.70 1.21
C ARG A 309 -0.89 10.28 1.02
N LEU A 310 0.34 10.03 1.46
CA LEU A 310 0.92 8.69 1.46
C LEU A 310 0.26 7.81 2.51
N ILE A 311 0.10 8.34 3.73
CA ILE A 311 -0.58 7.63 4.81
C ILE A 311 -2.07 7.51 4.51
N GLU A 312 -2.69 8.55 3.94
CA GLU A 312 -4.09 8.53 3.52
C GLU A 312 -4.35 7.37 2.55
N ARG A 313 -3.44 7.17 1.59
CA ARG A 313 -3.52 6.05 0.66
C ARG A 313 -3.46 4.70 1.36
N ILE A 314 -2.57 4.54 2.34
CA ILE A 314 -2.48 3.30 3.14
C ILE A 314 -3.81 3.07 3.87
N PHE A 315 -4.35 4.08 4.53
CA PHE A 315 -5.61 3.95 5.28
C PHE A 315 -6.83 3.76 4.40
N GLN A 316 -6.87 4.33 3.19
CA GLN A 316 -7.89 4.02 2.20
C GLN A 316 -7.91 2.53 1.87
N ILE A 317 -6.74 1.90 1.75
CA ILE A 317 -6.57 0.49 1.36
C ILE A 317 -6.84 -0.44 2.55
N ALA A 318 -6.28 -0.13 3.72
CA ALA A 318 -6.16 -1.08 4.83
C ALA A 318 -7.21 -0.91 5.93
N THR A 319 -7.97 0.21 5.94
CA THR A 319 -8.83 0.58 7.08
C THR A 319 -10.16 1.20 6.65
N ASN A 320 -11.10 1.23 7.58
CA ASN A 320 -12.35 1.97 7.55
C ASN A 320 -12.41 2.96 8.73
N PRO A 321 -13.32 3.96 8.70
CA PRO A 321 -13.57 4.80 9.87
C PRO A 321 -13.86 3.97 11.13
N GLY A 322 -13.26 4.35 12.27
CA GLY A 322 -13.37 3.66 13.56
C GLY A 322 -12.31 2.57 13.81
N ASP A 323 -11.66 2.07 12.75
CA ASP A 323 -10.58 1.09 12.90
C ASP A 323 -9.40 1.68 13.69
N LEU A 324 -8.74 0.81 14.47
CA LEU A 324 -7.56 1.17 15.25
C LEU A 324 -6.30 1.04 14.39
N VAL A 325 -5.52 2.12 14.31
CA VAL A 325 -4.21 2.14 13.66
C VAL A 325 -3.11 2.34 14.69
N LEU A 326 -1.87 2.04 14.34
CA LEU A 326 -0.72 2.23 15.24
C LEU A 326 0.52 2.62 14.45
N ASP A 327 1.30 3.54 15.01
CA ASP A 327 2.64 3.89 14.54
C ASP A 327 3.59 4.06 15.73
N SER A 328 4.51 3.11 15.87
CA SER A 328 5.50 3.08 16.96
C SER A 328 6.79 3.83 16.62
N PHE A 329 6.87 4.44 15.43
CA PHE A 329 7.96 5.30 14.96
C PHE A 329 7.38 6.66 14.52
N LEU A 330 6.57 7.24 15.40
CA LEU A 330 5.64 8.34 15.12
C LEU A 330 6.27 9.57 14.42
N GLY A 331 7.54 9.88 14.69
CA GLY A 331 8.26 10.98 14.07
C GLY A 331 7.51 12.32 14.19
N SER A 332 7.15 12.90 13.05
CA SER A 332 6.38 14.17 12.96
C SER A 332 4.91 14.07 13.34
N GLY A 333 4.40 12.88 13.66
CA GLY A 333 2.98 12.66 13.96
C GLY A 333 2.09 12.56 12.73
N THR A 334 2.64 12.39 11.52
CA THR A 334 1.86 12.34 10.27
C THR A 334 0.78 11.25 10.34
N THR A 335 1.11 10.07 10.86
CA THR A 335 0.16 8.96 10.99
C THR A 335 -1.04 9.33 11.86
N ALA A 336 -0.79 9.89 13.05
CA ALA A 336 -1.84 10.33 13.96
C ALA A 336 -2.70 11.44 13.35
N ALA A 337 -2.08 12.42 12.69
CA ALA A 337 -2.79 13.52 12.04
C ALA A 337 -3.75 13.01 10.95
N VAL A 338 -3.28 12.08 10.11
CA VAL A 338 -4.10 11.48 9.05
C VAL A 338 -5.18 10.56 9.63
N ALA A 339 -4.85 9.76 10.64
CA ALA A 339 -5.82 8.91 11.34
C ALA A 339 -6.98 9.75 11.88
N GLN A 340 -6.67 10.86 12.55
CA GLN A 340 -7.67 11.79 13.07
C GLN A 340 -8.52 12.40 11.95
N LYS A 341 -7.91 12.94 10.88
CA LYS A 341 -8.62 13.54 9.73
C LYS A 341 -9.55 12.55 9.02
N MET A 342 -9.17 11.28 9.03
CA MET A 342 -9.92 10.19 8.42
C MET A 342 -10.88 9.49 9.39
N GLY A 343 -10.94 9.88 10.67
CA GLY A 343 -11.83 9.27 11.65
C GLY A 343 -11.45 7.83 12.02
N ARG A 344 -10.15 7.53 12.11
CA ARG A 344 -9.59 6.29 12.67
C ARG A 344 -9.22 6.52 14.14
N ARG A 345 -9.19 5.45 14.93
CA ARG A 345 -8.60 5.47 16.27
C ARG A 345 -7.09 5.23 16.17
N TYR A 346 -6.26 5.82 17.02
CA TYR A 346 -4.79 5.67 16.94
C TYR A 346 -4.09 5.69 18.29
#